data_AF-A0A2K2TSA9-F1
#
_entry.id   AF-A0A2K2TSA9-F1
#
_cell.length_a   1.000
_cell.length_b   1.000
_cell.length_c   1.000
_cell.angle_alpha   90.00
_cell.angle_beta   90.00
_cell.angle_gamma   90.00
#
_symmetry.space_group_name_H-M   'P 1'
#
loop_
_entity.id
_entity.type
_entity.pdbx_description
1 polymer ?
#
loop_
_entity_poly.entity_id
_entity_poly.type
_entity_poly.pdbx_seq_one_letter_code
_entity_poly.pdbx_strand_id
1 'polypeptide(L)'
;MAGIAMLLPDAQLCRQAEEVIKKKKHHVVYIKETTIDTVVLEARNAIAKGANIVISRGSQASAVKQHTNVPVVEIELTTQELGLSIVKAKKILKKKHPVIGIFFWKGMLGDTSKFEELFDVKIIRRDLDGDTSWVELVDEAIVRGMDFLISGEQCVNYANQKGVPAMLFRTTGEALQVALNNAEKMYYTSSVEQQSYAQFISVLDSAFNGIIKTDAEGSILLMNRVMEQFLKTTSGEVLGRHVTEVLEGLERDTFNRVLEGSMDSYSTFINTNYQALVVVVDPIAVEGMITGAIVSCNMMKRLNWDREENMREQFLRGFVAKGSLDELTARMPSLKKVADLAKLYAQSSSPILVEGKTAQELEDLCQGIHNYSLRRNGPFLVVNVAGIREDDQMRILFGEGEDKGLLMQANYGTIVIRAIDKLTLNSQYHLLQAIRKKRRVSSIVDNDNVQELDVRIIGCTSKNLVELKRSGRMRKDLYYLFQTFRLTVPDFTERKEDVRILVDEYVKKYMELYSRFHILTDEARDTIVNYYWEGNDLQLEAFCERLILTTRRRKITAEYVNYLLDELYNIRDKDEFEEEPIGELMNDELENLKTALLKYGGNRILTAKALNISTSTLWRRMKKYNLD
;
A
#
# COMPACT_ATOMS: atom_id res chain seq x y z
N MET A 1 -16.01 29.98 -18.72
CA MET A 1 -15.47 30.21 -20.07
C MET A 1 -14.34 31.22 -19.93
N ALA A 2 -13.17 30.87 -20.45
CA ALA A 2 -12.07 31.80 -20.65
C ALA A 2 -12.54 33.00 -21.49
N GLY A 3 -11.88 34.16 -21.38
CA GLY A 3 -12.20 35.37 -22.14
C GLY A 3 -11.00 36.31 -22.19
N ILE A 4 -10.87 37.06 -23.29
CA ILE A 4 -9.77 38.02 -23.49
C ILE A 4 -10.28 39.43 -23.18
N ALA A 5 -9.55 40.17 -22.35
CA ALA A 5 -9.81 41.59 -22.09
C ALA A 5 -8.72 42.46 -22.71
N MET A 6 -9.09 43.55 -23.38
CA MET A 6 -8.16 44.54 -23.95
C MET A 6 -8.25 45.84 -23.18
N LEU A 7 -7.20 46.18 -22.44
CA LEU A 7 -7.08 47.43 -21.67
C LEU A 7 -6.04 48.32 -22.36
N LEU A 8 -6.53 49.38 -23.00
CA LEU A 8 -5.78 50.14 -23.99
C LEU A 8 -5.62 51.60 -23.55
N PRO A 9 -4.48 52.23 -23.83
CA PRO A 9 -4.13 53.53 -23.24
C PRO A 9 -4.87 54.73 -23.82
N ASP A 10 -5.52 54.58 -24.98
CA ASP A 10 -6.20 55.67 -25.67
C ASP A 10 -7.34 55.18 -26.57
N ALA A 11 -8.31 56.07 -26.82
CA ALA A 11 -9.47 55.81 -27.66
C ALA A 11 -9.13 55.41 -29.11
N GLN A 12 -7.99 55.83 -29.65
CA GLN A 12 -7.60 55.48 -31.02
C GLN A 12 -7.20 54.00 -31.08
N LEU A 13 -6.41 53.51 -30.13
CA LEU A 13 -6.07 52.09 -30.02
C LEU A 13 -7.33 51.24 -29.78
N CYS A 14 -8.30 51.72 -28.99
CA CYS A 14 -9.58 51.03 -28.83
C CYS A 14 -10.31 50.85 -30.16
N ARG A 15 -10.44 51.91 -30.97
CA ARG A 15 -11.08 51.81 -32.30
C ARG A 15 -10.32 50.87 -33.23
N GLN A 16 -8.99 50.92 -33.22
CA GLN A 16 -8.17 49.98 -34.00
C GLN A 16 -8.37 48.54 -33.55
N ALA A 17 -8.45 48.29 -32.24
CA ALA A 17 -8.74 46.96 -31.71
C ALA A 17 -10.12 46.46 -32.15
N GLU A 18 -11.14 47.32 -32.11
CA GLU A 18 -12.48 46.99 -32.63
C GLU A 18 -12.46 46.64 -34.13
N GLU A 19 -11.69 47.37 -34.95
CA GLU A 19 -11.53 47.06 -36.37
C GLU A 19 -10.80 45.73 -36.61
N VAL A 20 -9.75 45.44 -35.84
CA VAL A 20 -9.03 44.16 -35.91
C VAL A 20 -9.96 43.01 -35.51
N ILE A 21 -10.75 43.20 -34.45
CA ILE A 21 -11.70 42.19 -33.97
C ILE A 21 -12.81 41.95 -35.00
N LYS A 22 -13.33 42.95 -35.70
CA LYS A 22 -14.37 42.76 -36.73
C LYS A 22 -13.95 41.85 -37.89
N LYS A 23 -12.64 41.71 -38.14
CA LYS A 23 -12.13 40.92 -39.28
C LYS A 23 -12.28 39.41 -39.10
N LYS A 24 -12.37 38.90 -37.87
CA LYS A 24 -12.51 37.46 -37.55
C LYS A 24 -13.28 37.26 -36.24
N LYS A 25 -13.78 36.06 -35.97
CA LYS A 25 -14.36 35.75 -34.67
C LYS A 25 -13.22 35.62 -33.63
N HIS A 26 -13.34 36.33 -32.52
CA HIS A 26 -12.37 36.34 -31.42
C HIS A 26 -13.09 36.13 -30.09
N HIS A 27 -12.36 35.72 -29.05
CA HIS A 27 -12.87 35.50 -27.68
C HIS A 27 -12.69 36.74 -26.79
N VAL A 28 -12.66 37.93 -27.40
CA VAL A 28 -12.58 39.20 -26.68
C VAL A 28 -13.94 39.52 -26.07
N VAL A 29 -13.99 39.60 -24.74
CA VAL A 29 -15.21 39.85 -23.95
C VAL A 29 -15.25 41.25 -23.35
N TYR A 30 -14.11 41.95 -23.34
CA TYR A 30 -14.00 43.27 -22.73
C TYR A 30 -12.97 44.12 -23.49
N ILE A 31 -13.34 45.35 -23.85
CA ILE A 31 -12.41 46.35 -24.38
C ILE A 31 -12.68 47.64 -23.61
N LYS A 32 -11.64 48.25 -23.07
CA LYS A 32 -11.77 49.48 -22.32
C LYS A 32 -10.53 50.36 -22.49
N GLU A 33 -10.78 51.65 -22.66
CA GLU A 33 -9.76 52.69 -22.54
C GLU A 33 -9.41 52.88 -21.06
N THR A 34 -8.12 52.82 -20.74
CA THR A 34 -7.60 52.88 -19.37
C THR A 34 -6.42 53.83 -19.24
N THR A 35 -6.21 54.34 -18.05
CA THR A 35 -5.02 55.09 -17.64
C THR A 35 -4.15 54.24 -16.71
N ILE A 36 -2.94 54.69 -16.41
CA ILE A 36 -2.06 53.98 -15.46
C ILE A 36 -2.71 53.83 -14.06
N ASP A 37 -3.49 54.83 -13.63
CA ASP A 37 -4.17 54.82 -12.33
C ASP A 37 -5.37 53.87 -12.27
N THR A 38 -5.96 53.55 -13.43
CA THR A 38 -7.22 52.79 -13.51
C THR A 38 -7.05 51.37 -14.04
N VAL A 39 -5.96 51.07 -14.74
CA VAL A 39 -5.78 49.79 -15.44
C VAL A 39 -5.87 48.56 -14.52
N VAL A 40 -5.30 48.62 -13.31
CA VAL A 40 -5.31 47.49 -12.37
C VAL A 40 -6.73 47.21 -11.87
N LEU A 41 -7.50 48.26 -11.58
CA LEU A 41 -8.90 48.14 -11.17
C LEU A 41 -9.74 47.55 -12.30
N GLU A 42 -9.55 48.05 -13.52
CA GLU A 42 -10.25 47.56 -14.70
C GLU A 42 -9.86 46.11 -15.07
N ALA A 43 -8.60 45.71 -14.85
CA ALA A 43 -8.18 44.32 -14.98
C ALA A 43 -8.93 43.40 -14.01
N ARG A 44 -9.05 43.80 -12.73
CA ARG A 44 -9.83 43.05 -11.73
C ARG A 44 -11.32 42.96 -12.12
N ASN A 45 -11.89 44.05 -12.62
CA ASN A 45 -13.27 44.07 -13.11
C ASN A 45 -13.46 43.15 -14.32
N ALA A 46 -12.51 43.12 -15.24
CA ALA A 46 -12.53 42.23 -16.39
C ALA A 46 -12.43 40.76 -15.96
N ILE A 47 -11.57 40.45 -14.98
CA ILE A 47 -11.43 39.10 -14.40
C ILE A 47 -12.75 38.64 -13.77
N ALA A 48 -13.40 39.50 -12.99
CA ALA A 48 -14.70 39.22 -12.40
C ALA A 48 -15.80 38.97 -13.46
N LYS A 49 -15.65 39.55 -14.66
CA LYS A 49 -16.53 39.31 -15.83
C LYS A 49 -16.13 38.08 -16.66
N GLY A 50 -15.14 37.30 -16.21
CA GLY A 50 -14.72 36.06 -16.86
C GLY A 50 -13.52 36.18 -17.79
N ALA A 51 -12.82 37.32 -17.81
CA ALA A 51 -11.56 37.42 -18.53
C ALA A 51 -10.45 36.66 -17.77
N ASN A 52 -9.71 35.81 -18.47
CA ASN A 52 -8.57 35.08 -17.93
C ASN A 52 -7.27 35.37 -18.70
N ILE A 53 -7.31 36.28 -19.67
CA ILE A 53 -6.15 36.82 -20.39
C ILE A 53 -6.38 38.32 -20.56
N VAL A 54 -5.36 39.13 -20.29
CA VAL A 54 -5.39 40.58 -20.51
C VAL A 54 -4.41 40.96 -21.61
N ILE A 55 -4.84 41.77 -22.56
CA ILE A 55 -3.99 42.46 -23.53
C ILE A 55 -3.83 43.90 -23.05
N SER A 56 -2.59 44.35 -22.88
CA SER A 56 -2.29 45.74 -22.54
C SER A 56 -0.95 46.18 -23.11
N ARG A 57 -0.51 47.42 -22.82
CA ARG A 57 0.67 48.01 -23.45
C ARG A 57 1.55 48.77 -22.46
N GLY A 58 2.87 48.61 -22.59
CA GLY A 58 3.87 49.41 -21.87
C GLY A 58 3.65 49.40 -20.36
N SER A 59 3.70 50.59 -19.73
CA SER A 59 3.55 50.74 -18.27
C SER A 59 2.24 50.15 -17.73
N GLN A 60 1.15 50.21 -18.51
CA GLN A 60 -0.14 49.61 -18.10
C GLN A 60 -0.05 48.08 -18.03
N ALA A 61 0.60 47.44 -19.00
CA ALA A 61 0.80 45.98 -18.96
C ALA A 61 1.69 45.56 -17.78
N SER A 62 2.76 46.29 -17.52
CA SER A 62 3.64 46.05 -16.38
C SER A 62 2.88 46.16 -15.06
N ALA A 63 2.05 47.19 -14.90
CA ALA A 63 1.22 47.38 -13.71
C ALA A 63 0.25 46.21 -13.49
N VAL A 64 -0.40 45.71 -14.54
CA VAL A 64 -1.29 44.54 -14.43
C VAL A 64 -0.52 43.29 -14.03
N LYS A 65 0.64 43.02 -14.64
CA LYS A 65 1.50 41.86 -14.29
C LYS A 65 1.94 41.86 -12.83
N GLN A 66 2.23 43.03 -12.27
CA GLN A 66 2.71 43.15 -10.89
C GLN A 66 1.60 43.00 -9.84
N HIS A 67 0.35 43.33 -10.19
CA HIS A 67 -0.74 43.48 -9.20
C HIS A 67 -1.89 42.48 -9.40
N THR A 68 -1.76 41.56 -10.35
CA THR A 68 -2.77 40.54 -10.66
C THR A 68 -2.11 39.22 -11.09
N ASN A 69 -2.82 38.11 -10.94
CA ASN A 69 -2.35 36.77 -11.35
C ASN A 69 -2.83 36.36 -12.75
N VAL A 70 -3.40 37.30 -13.52
CA VAL A 70 -3.90 37.00 -14.86
C VAL A 70 -2.75 37.05 -15.87
N PRO A 71 -2.65 36.08 -16.81
CA PRO A 71 -1.72 36.18 -17.92
C PRO A 71 -1.92 37.48 -18.72
N VAL A 72 -0.83 38.21 -18.95
CA VAL A 72 -0.84 39.47 -19.70
C VAL A 72 -0.05 39.31 -21.01
N VAL A 73 -0.73 39.55 -22.13
CA VAL A 73 -0.12 39.66 -23.45
C VAL A 73 0.18 41.14 -23.73
N GLU A 74 1.45 41.45 -23.99
CA GLU A 74 1.87 42.82 -24.27
C GLU A 74 1.66 43.16 -25.75
N ILE A 75 1.24 44.40 -26.00
CA ILE A 75 1.21 44.98 -27.35
C ILE A 75 2.60 45.55 -27.65
N GLU A 76 3.40 44.73 -28.33
CA GLU A 76 4.74 45.11 -28.79
C GLU A 76 4.68 45.84 -30.13
N LEU A 77 5.52 46.85 -30.30
CA LEU A 77 5.70 47.53 -31.57
C LEU A 77 6.34 46.59 -32.57
N THR A 78 5.72 46.47 -33.74
CA THR A 78 6.26 45.62 -34.79
C THR A 78 7.49 46.27 -35.42
N THR A 79 8.44 45.44 -35.84
CA THR A 79 9.62 45.87 -36.60
C THR A 79 9.24 46.66 -37.85
N GLN A 80 8.13 46.29 -38.51
CA GLN A 80 7.62 46.97 -39.69
C GLN A 80 7.13 48.39 -39.38
N GLU A 81 6.34 48.59 -38.33
CA GLU A 81 5.86 49.92 -37.93
C GLU A 81 7.01 50.84 -37.50
N LEU A 82 7.99 50.31 -36.77
CA LEU A 82 9.20 51.04 -36.40
C LEU A 82 10.03 51.40 -37.64
N GLY A 83 10.24 50.45 -38.56
CA GLY A 83 10.95 50.69 -39.81
C GLY A 83 10.30 51.78 -40.67
N LEU A 84 8.97 51.76 -40.81
CA LEU A 84 8.23 52.81 -41.51
C LEU A 84 8.43 54.18 -40.85
N SER A 85 8.50 54.22 -39.53
CA SER A 85 8.72 55.45 -38.77
C SER A 85 10.14 55.99 -38.97
N ILE A 86 11.15 55.11 -39.01
CA ILE A 86 12.54 55.46 -39.31
C ILE A 86 12.68 55.98 -40.75
N VAL A 87 12.06 55.32 -41.73
CA VAL A 87 12.07 55.78 -43.13
C VAL A 87 11.44 57.16 -43.26
N LYS A 88 10.33 57.43 -42.54
CA LYS A 88 9.71 58.76 -42.50
C LYS A 88 10.63 59.81 -41.86
N ALA A 89 11.26 59.48 -40.73
CA ALA A 89 12.21 60.37 -40.07
C ALA A 89 13.40 60.73 -40.99
N LYS A 90 13.98 59.75 -41.68
CA LYS A 90 15.08 59.97 -42.66
C LYS A 90 14.65 60.91 -43.80
N LYS A 91 13.43 60.76 -44.32
CA LYS A 91 12.86 61.67 -45.34
C LYS A 91 12.69 63.11 -44.85
N ILE A 92 12.34 63.30 -43.58
CA ILE A 92 12.18 64.63 -42.97
C ILE A 92 13.54 65.31 -42.79
N LEU A 93 14.51 64.57 -42.24
CA LEU A 93 15.84 65.11 -41.91
C LEU A 93 16.71 65.40 -43.14
N LYS A 94 16.53 64.64 -44.23
CA LYS A 94 17.37 64.72 -45.45
C LYS A 94 18.89 64.61 -45.17
N LYS A 95 19.27 63.96 -44.06
CA LYS A 95 20.66 63.64 -43.70
C LYS A 95 21.03 62.25 -44.24
N LYS A 96 22.31 62.05 -44.58
CA LYS A 96 22.82 60.77 -45.11
C LYS A 96 22.74 59.65 -44.05
N HIS A 97 23.29 59.90 -42.85
CA HIS A 97 23.30 58.98 -41.72
C HIS A 97 22.75 59.66 -40.45
N PRO A 98 21.44 59.87 -40.33
CA PRO A 98 20.86 60.56 -39.17
C PRO A 98 20.96 59.72 -37.89
N VAL A 99 21.05 60.39 -36.74
CA VAL A 99 20.98 59.79 -35.40
C VAL A 99 19.54 59.86 -34.90
N ILE A 100 18.85 58.73 -34.80
CA ILE A 100 17.44 58.65 -34.44
C ILE A 100 17.29 58.04 -33.05
N GLY A 101 16.64 58.76 -32.14
CA GLY A 101 16.21 58.25 -30.84
C GLY A 101 14.93 57.44 -30.95
N ILE A 102 14.91 56.24 -30.34
CA ILE A 102 13.71 55.40 -30.21
C ILE A 102 13.49 55.13 -28.71
N PHE A 103 12.48 55.78 -28.15
CA PHE A 103 12.25 55.85 -26.69
C PHE A 103 10.86 55.32 -26.37
N PHE A 104 10.78 54.14 -25.75
CA PHE A 104 9.49 53.50 -25.41
C PHE A 104 9.59 52.72 -24.12
N TRP A 105 8.45 52.42 -23.49
CA TRP A 105 8.43 51.59 -22.29
C TRP A 105 9.05 50.23 -22.52
N LYS A 106 9.75 49.73 -21.50
CA LYS A 106 10.35 48.39 -21.47
C LYS A 106 9.29 47.35 -21.85
N GLY A 107 9.66 46.41 -22.72
CA GLY A 107 8.74 45.42 -23.30
C GLY A 107 8.02 45.87 -24.57
N MET A 108 7.98 47.17 -24.91
CA MET A 108 7.31 47.63 -26.14
C MET A 108 8.13 47.47 -27.42
N LEU A 109 9.44 47.29 -27.32
CA LEU A 109 10.34 47.21 -28.47
C LEU A 109 10.86 45.78 -28.64
N GLY A 110 10.58 45.19 -29.80
CA GLY A 110 11.23 43.96 -30.24
C GLY A 110 12.71 44.14 -30.58
N ASP A 111 13.27 43.20 -31.34
CA ASP A 111 14.66 43.28 -31.78
C ASP A 111 14.87 44.44 -32.78
N THR A 112 15.77 45.35 -32.42
CA THR A 112 16.17 46.51 -33.24
C THR A 112 17.64 46.46 -33.65
N SER A 113 18.35 45.36 -33.36
CA SER A 113 19.81 45.21 -33.51
C SER A 113 20.30 45.46 -34.95
N LYS A 114 19.46 45.19 -35.95
CA LYS A 114 19.77 45.38 -37.37
C LYS A 114 19.26 46.67 -37.98
N PHE A 115 18.65 47.57 -37.21
CA PHE A 115 18.03 48.79 -37.77
C PHE A 115 19.05 49.76 -38.34
N GLU A 116 20.23 49.88 -37.72
CA GLU A 116 21.30 50.74 -38.24
C GLU A 116 21.75 50.30 -39.63
N GLU A 117 21.91 48.98 -39.82
CA GLU A 117 22.28 48.36 -41.11
C GLU A 117 21.15 48.47 -42.15
N LEU A 118 19.91 48.16 -41.75
CA LEU A 118 18.75 48.12 -42.66
C LEU A 118 18.33 49.49 -43.19
N PHE A 119 18.40 50.52 -42.35
CA PHE A 119 17.90 51.86 -42.70
C PHE A 119 19.01 52.88 -42.93
N ASP A 120 20.27 52.48 -42.71
CA ASP A 120 21.44 53.34 -42.86
C ASP A 120 21.31 54.59 -41.98
N VAL A 121 21.18 54.35 -40.66
CA VAL A 121 20.97 55.35 -39.59
C VAL A 121 21.77 54.93 -38.34
N LYS A 122 21.94 55.83 -37.38
CA LYS A 122 22.41 55.47 -36.03
C LYS A 122 21.21 55.49 -35.08
N ILE A 123 21.05 54.47 -34.23
CA ILE A 123 19.91 54.35 -33.32
C ILE A 123 20.37 54.59 -31.87
N ILE A 124 19.72 55.54 -31.21
CA ILE A 124 19.79 55.69 -29.75
C ILE A 124 18.52 55.06 -29.17
N ARG A 125 18.63 53.81 -28.73
CA ARG A 125 17.53 53.12 -28.02
C ARG A 125 17.57 53.45 -26.53
N ARG A 126 16.40 53.77 -25.96
CA ARG A 126 16.17 53.87 -24.52
C ARG A 126 14.86 53.20 -24.15
N ASP A 127 14.93 52.29 -23.19
CA ASP A 127 13.75 51.68 -22.58
C ASP A 127 13.34 52.54 -21.38
N LEU A 128 12.06 52.91 -21.31
CA LEU A 128 11.47 53.63 -20.17
C LEU A 128 10.96 52.59 -19.17
N ASP A 129 11.33 52.69 -17.90
CA ASP A 129 10.98 51.71 -16.87
C ASP A 129 10.43 52.33 -15.58
N GLY A 130 10.32 53.66 -15.51
CA GLY A 130 9.75 54.38 -14.37
C GLY A 130 10.77 54.67 -13.27
N ASP A 131 11.87 53.92 -13.23
CA ASP A 131 12.99 54.12 -12.30
C ASP A 131 13.90 55.28 -12.76
N THR A 132 14.05 55.43 -14.07
CA THR A 132 14.86 56.50 -14.66
C THR A 132 13.98 57.64 -15.17
N SER A 133 14.38 58.90 -14.89
CA SER A 133 13.70 60.07 -15.42
C SER A 133 13.77 60.08 -16.96
N TRP A 134 12.62 59.92 -17.62
CA TRP A 134 12.54 59.97 -19.07
C TRP A 134 13.02 61.31 -19.65
N VAL A 135 12.93 62.39 -18.86
CA VAL A 135 13.43 63.72 -19.21
C VAL A 135 14.95 63.71 -19.35
N GLU A 136 15.65 63.12 -18.38
CA GLU A 136 17.11 63.00 -18.38
C GLU A 136 17.59 62.15 -19.56
N LEU A 137 16.88 61.05 -19.85
CA LEU A 137 17.19 60.20 -21.00
C LEU A 137 17.12 60.96 -22.32
N VAL A 138 16.12 61.84 -22.48
CA VAL A 138 15.98 62.67 -23.69
C VAL A 138 17.11 63.70 -23.74
N ASP A 139 17.38 64.42 -22.64
CA ASP A 139 18.46 65.42 -22.58
C ASP A 139 19.84 64.78 -22.88
N GLU A 140 20.14 63.59 -22.34
CA GLU A 140 21.35 62.84 -22.66
C GLU A 140 21.47 62.53 -24.16
N ALA A 141 20.36 62.14 -24.81
CA ALA A 141 20.38 61.82 -26.23
C ALA A 141 20.57 63.06 -27.10
N ILE A 142 20.01 64.20 -26.71
CA ILE A 142 20.26 65.49 -27.36
C ILE A 142 21.76 65.83 -27.27
N VAL A 143 22.37 65.69 -26.09
CA VAL A 143 23.82 65.89 -25.89
C VAL A 143 24.66 64.94 -26.76
N ARG A 144 24.19 63.71 -26.99
CA ARG A 144 24.82 62.72 -27.87
C ARG A 144 24.58 62.98 -29.37
N GLY A 145 23.97 64.11 -29.73
CA GLY A 145 23.75 64.51 -31.12
C GLY A 145 22.56 63.81 -31.79
N MET A 146 21.49 63.52 -31.04
CA MET A 146 20.23 63.03 -31.60
C MET A 146 19.64 64.04 -32.57
N ASP A 147 19.39 63.60 -33.81
CA ASP A 147 18.80 64.43 -34.87
C ASP A 147 17.28 64.41 -34.85
N PHE A 148 16.68 63.31 -34.38
CA PHE A 148 15.25 63.09 -34.43
C PHE A 148 14.78 62.11 -33.37
N LEU A 149 13.61 62.33 -32.78
CA LEU A 149 13.02 61.43 -31.78
C LEU A 149 11.74 60.75 -32.30
N ILE A 150 11.65 59.43 -32.14
CA ILE A 150 10.43 58.64 -32.32
C ILE A 150 10.04 58.08 -30.95
N SER A 151 8.91 58.53 -30.41
CA SER A 151 8.48 58.16 -29.06
C SER A 151 6.98 58.39 -28.85
N GLY A 152 6.54 58.26 -27.60
CA GLY A 152 5.23 58.68 -27.11
C GLY A 152 5.13 60.20 -26.91
N GLU A 153 3.91 60.66 -26.61
CA GLU A 153 3.54 62.07 -26.66
C GLU A 153 4.35 62.97 -25.72
N GLN A 154 4.61 62.53 -24.49
CA GLN A 154 5.38 63.31 -23.51
C GLN A 154 6.81 63.59 -23.98
N CYS A 155 7.52 62.56 -24.43
CA CYS A 155 8.89 62.69 -24.94
C CYS A 155 8.94 63.53 -26.22
N VAL A 156 7.95 63.36 -27.13
CA VAL A 156 7.86 64.13 -28.38
C VAL A 156 7.64 65.62 -28.10
N ASN A 157 6.73 65.96 -27.19
CA ASN A 157 6.45 67.35 -26.82
C ASN A 157 7.69 68.00 -26.19
N TYR A 158 8.38 67.28 -25.29
CA TYR A 158 9.61 67.78 -24.66
C TYR A 158 10.76 67.98 -25.67
N ALA A 159 11.00 67.01 -26.56
CA ALA A 159 12.03 67.13 -27.59
C ALA A 159 11.77 68.31 -28.54
N ASN A 160 10.51 68.53 -28.94
CA ASN A 160 10.12 69.69 -29.75
C ASN A 160 10.37 71.02 -29.00
N GLN A 161 10.10 71.10 -27.69
CA GLN A 161 10.42 72.27 -26.86
C GLN A 161 11.93 72.55 -26.81
N LYS A 162 12.77 71.52 -26.88
CA LYS A 162 14.23 71.61 -26.94
C LYS A 162 14.78 71.86 -28.35
N GLY A 163 13.91 72.01 -29.35
CA GLY A 163 14.30 72.28 -30.74
C GLY A 163 14.75 71.04 -31.52
N VAL A 164 14.55 69.83 -31.00
CA VAL A 164 14.82 68.58 -31.72
C VAL A 164 13.53 68.08 -32.39
N PRO A 165 13.52 67.90 -33.72
CA PRO A 165 12.35 67.38 -34.42
C PRO A 165 11.93 66.01 -33.88
N ALA A 166 10.65 65.84 -33.56
CA ALA A 166 10.13 64.61 -33.00
C ALA A 166 8.81 64.18 -33.64
N MET A 167 8.55 62.87 -33.65
CA MET A 167 7.33 62.28 -34.19
C MET A 167 6.67 61.35 -33.18
N LEU A 168 5.38 61.57 -32.94
CA LEU A 168 4.54 60.63 -32.23
C LEU A 168 4.44 59.34 -33.03
N PHE A 169 4.82 58.23 -32.41
CA PHE A 169 4.63 56.92 -33.01
C PHE A 169 3.15 56.57 -33.07
N ARG A 170 2.68 56.17 -34.25
CA ARG A 170 1.30 55.73 -34.48
C ARG A 170 1.28 54.28 -34.94
N THR A 171 0.57 53.45 -34.20
CA THR A 171 0.33 52.03 -34.52
C THR A 171 -0.57 51.92 -35.76
N THR A 172 -0.28 50.97 -36.66
CA THR A 172 -1.08 50.69 -37.87
C THR A 172 -2.17 49.63 -37.63
N GLY A 173 -2.21 49.07 -36.42
CA GLY A 173 -3.07 47.96 -36.03
C GLY A 173 -2.40 46.59 -36.14
N GLU A 174 -1.21 46.51 -36.73
CA GLU A 174 -0.43 45.27 -36.87
C GLU A 174 -0.01 44.72 -35.51
N ALA A 175 0.54 45.58 -34.63
CA ALA A 175 0.88 45.22 -33.25
C ALA A 175 -0.31 44.64 -32.47
N LEU A 176 -1.51 45.23 -32.65
CA LEU A 176 -2.74 44.74 -32.02
C LEU A 176 -3.12 43.36 -32.56
N GLN A 177 -2.96 43.13 -33.86
CA GLN A 177 -3.25 41.84 -34.48
C GLN A 177 -2.30 40.74 -34.01
N VAL A 178 -1.02 41.05 -33.83
CA VAL A 178 -0.03 40.10 -33.27
C VAL A 178 -0.37 39.77 -31.81
N ALA A 179 -0.61 40.79 -30.98
CA ALA A 179 -0.98 40.59 -29.57
C ALA A 179 -2.28 39.78 -29.44
N LEU A 180 -3.29 40.07 -30.27
CA LEU A 180 -4.55 39.33 -30.26
C LEU A 180 -4.35 37.87 -30.69
N ASN A 181 -3.56 37.59 -31.73
CA ASN A 181 -3.24 36.22 -32.13
C ASN A 181 -2.52 35.43 -31.03
N ASN A 182 -1.60 36.07 -30.29
CA ASN A 182 -0.92 35.43 -29.17
C ASN A 182 -1.89 35.15 -28.02
N ALA A 183 -2.77 36.09 -27.69
CA ALA A 183 -3.83 35.89 -26.70
C ALA A 183 -4.80 34.77 -27.10
N GLU A 184 -5.17 34.65 -28.39
CA GLU A 184 -6.02 33.56 -28.89
C GLU A 184 -5.33 32.19 -28.81
N LYS A 185 -4.02 32.11 -29.07
CA LYS A 185 -3.26 30.85 -28.88
C LYS A 185 -3.23 30.43 -27.41
N MET A 186 -3.01 31.38 -26.51
CA MET A 186 -3.06 31.14 -25.06
C MET A 186 -4.47 30.72 -24.60
N TYR A 187 -5.50 31.39 -25.13
CA TYR A 187 -6.89 31.05 -24.89
C TYR A 187 -7.20 29.61 -25.30
N TYR A 188 -6.79 29.23 -26.51
CA TYR A 188 -7.01 27.89 -27.04
C TYR A 188 -6.33 26.83 -26.17
N THR A 189 -5.06 27.05 -25.80
CA THR A 189 -4.28 26.14 -24.95
C THR A 189 -4.95 25.94 -23.59
N SER A 190 -5.31 27.04 -22.91
CA SER A 190 -6.03 26.99 -21.62
C SER A 190 -7.39 26.28 -21.74
N SER A 191 -8.11 26.49 -22.85
CA SER A 191 -9.41 25.84 -23.08
C SER A 191 -9.26 24.33 -23.29
N VAL A 192 -8.25 23.90 -24.04
CA VAL A 192 -7.94 22.47 -24.26
C VAL A 192 -7.56 21.78 -22.95
N GLU A 193 -6.76 22.44 -22.11
CA GLU A 193 -6.40 21.93 -20.77
C GLU A 193 -7.63 21.79 -19.87
N GLN A 194 -8.48 22.83 -19.80
CA GLN A 194 -9.72 22.79 -19.03
C GLN A 194 -10.66 21.68 -19.50
N GLN A 195 -10.78 21.50 -20.82
CA GLN A 195 -11.60 20.43 -21.39
C GLN A 195 -11.01 19.05 -21.05
N SER A 196 -9.70 18.88 -21.18
CA SER A 196 -9.01 17.62 -20.84
C SER A 196 -9.17 17.28 -19.36
N TYR A 197 -9.06 18.29 -18.48
CA TYR A 197 -9.29 18.13 -17.05
C TYR A 197 -10.74 17.72 -16.74
N ALA A 198 -11.73 18.38 -17.35
CA ALA A 198 -13.14 18.04 -17.16
C ALA A 198 -13.49 16.63 -17.67
N GLN A 199 -12.91 16.22 -18.80
CA GLN A 199 -13.04 14.85 -19.31
C GLN A 199 -12.43 13.84 -18.34
N PHE A 200 -11.24 14.12 -17.81
CA PHE A 200 -10.59 13.26 -16.82
C PHE A 200 -11.41 13.09 -15.54
N ILE A 201 -11.94 14.19 -14.98
CA ILE A 201 -12.85 14.15 -13.81
C ILE A 201 -14.07 13.28 -14.11
N SER A 202 -14.69 13.46 -15.28
CA SER A 202 -15.88 12.69 -15.67
C SER A 202 -15.60 11.19 -15.76
N VAL A 203 -14.42 10.81 -16.26
CA VAL A 203 -13.98 9.40 -16.28
C VAL A 203 -13.82 8.88 -14.85
N LEU A 204 -13.17 9.64 -13.97
CA LEU A 204 -12.98 9.24 -12.57
C LEU A 204 -14.31 9.11 -11.81
N ASP A 205 -15.26 10.01 -12.01
CA ASP A 205 -16.57 9.96 -11.35
C ASP A 205 -17.49 8.86 -11.90
N SER A 206 -17.25 8.41 -13.14
CA SER A 206 -17.95 7.25 -13.71
C SER A 206 -17.41 5.91 -13.23
N ALA A 207 -16.22 5.89 -12.60
CA ALA A 207 -15.63 4.68 -12.07
C ALA A 207 -16.42 4.15 -10.87
N PHE A 208 -16.53 2.83 -10.75
CA PHE A 208 -17.18 2.18 -9.60
C PHE A 208 -16.30 2.15 -8.34
N ASN A 209 -15.03 2.49 -8.48
CA ASN A 209 -14.02 2.40 -7.44
C ASN A 209 -13.73 3.82 -6.92
N GLY A 210 -13.36 3.94 -5.64
CA GLY A 210 -12.87 5.20 -5.08
C GLY A 210 -11.49 5.51 -5.64
N ILE A 211 -11.24 6.72 -6.12
CA ILE A 211 -9.96 7.10 -6.72
C ILE A 211 -9.45 8.40 -6.09
N ILE A 212 -8.18 8.40 -5.73
CA ILE A 212 -7.41 9.57 -5.29
C ILE A 212 -6.21 9.76 -6.23
N LYS A 213 -5.95 11.00 -6.66
CA LYS A 213 -4.70 11.40 -7.33
C LYS A 213 -3.84 12.18 -6.35
N THR A 214 -2.54 11.89 -6.35
CA THR A 214 -1.53 12.60 -5.55
C THR A 214 -0.48 13.27 -6.42
N ASP A 215 0.26 14.23 -5.87
CA ASP A 215 1.53 14.72 -6.41
C ASP A 215 2.72 13.82 -6.00
N ALA A 216 3.94 14.22 -6.37
CA ALA A 216 5.17 13.47 -6.09
C ALA A 216 5.52 13.41 -4.59
N GLU A 217 4.94 14.30 -3.78
CA GLU A 217 5.08 14.36 -2.33
C GLU A 217 3.96 13.61 -1.59
N GLY A 218 3.01 13.01 -2.30
CA GLY A 218 1.89 12.26 -1.73
C GLY A 218 0.71 13.11 -1.26
N SER A 219 0.69 14.41 -1.59
CA SER A 219 -0.43 15.30 -1.28
C SER A 219 -1.58 15.11 -2.26
N ILE A 220 -2.81 15.11 -1.75
CA ILE A 220 -4.02 14.84 -2.54
C ILE A 220 -4.30 16.02 -3.48
N LEU A 221 -4.32 15.76 -4.78
CA LEU A 221 -4.69 16.71 -5.83
C LEU A 221 -6.15 16.57 -6.26
N LEU A 222 -6.72 15.38 -6.11
CA LEU A 222 -8.07 15.06 -6.60
C LEU A 222 -8.61 13.83 -5.90
N MET A 223 -9.90 13.85 -5.59
CA MET A 223 -10.66 12.70 -5.08
C MET A 223 -12.00 12.60 -5.81
N ASN A 224 -12.35 11.40 -6.32
CA ASN A 224 -13.61 11.20 -7.04
C ASN A 224 -14.80 11.03 -6.07
N ARG A 225 -16.03 11.16 -6.59
CA ARG A 225 -17.27 11.09 -5.80
C ARG A 225 -17.46 9.77 -5.05
N VAL A 226 -16.98 8.66 -5.61
CA VAL A 226 -17.08 7.35 -4.94
C VAL A 226 -16.21 7.33 -3.68
N MET A 227 -15.01 7.91 -3.75
CA MET A 227 -14.13 7.98 -2.59
C MET A 227 -14.68 8.90 -1.50
N GLU A 228 -15.34 10.00 -1.87
CA GLU A 228 -16.06 10.86 -0.92
C GLU A 228 -17.10 10.06 -0.12
N GLN A 229 -17.84 9.17 -0.78
CA GLN A 229 -18.81 8.27 -0.11
C GLN A 229 -18.11 7.26 0.80
N PHE A 230 -16.95 6.75 0.38
CA PHE A 230 -16.21 5.75 1.14
C PHE A 230 -15.62 6.31 2.44
N LEU A 231 -15.19 7.57 2.41
CA LEU A 231 -14.58 8.26 3.54
C LEU A 231 -15.56 9.13 4.34
N LYS A 232 -16.74 9.41 3.78
CA LYS A 232 -17.71 10.38 4.31
C LYS A 232 -17.12 11.78 4.49
N THR A 233 -16.30 12.20 3.54
CA THR A 233 -15.58 13.47 3.50
C THR A 233 -15.65 14.04 2.09
N THR A 234 -15.56 15.36 1.95
CA THR A 234 -15.57 16.02 0.63
C THR A 234 -14.15 16.20 0.09
N SER A 235 -14.00 16.22 -1.24
CA SER A 235 -12.72 16.49 -1.91
C SER A 235 -12.10 17.79 -1.41
N GLY A 236 -12.89 18.86 -1.25
CA GLY A 236 -12.42 20.16 -0.77
C GLY A 236 -11.77 20.14 0.63
N GLU A 237 -12.14 19.21 1.51
CA GLU A 237 -11.59 19.10 2.87
C GLU A 237 -10.25 18.35 2.93
N VAL A 238 -9.92 17.56 1.90
CA VAL A 238 -8.72 16.69 1.88
C VAL A 238 -7.66 17.15 0.89
N LEU A 239 -7.98 18.07 -0.02
CA LEU A 239 -7.02 18.62 -0.96
C LEU A 239 -5.80 19.21 -0.24
N GLY A 240 -4.61 18.86 -0.72
CA GLY A 240 -3.32 19.26 -0.14
C GLY A 240 -2.90 18.50 1.11
N ARG A 241 -3.74 17.62 1.68
CA ARG A 241 -3.33 16.72 2.76
C ARG A 241 -2.62 15.50 2.21
N HIS A 242 -1.72 14.91 3.00
CA HIS A 242 -1.02 13.69 2.61
C HIS A 242 -1.97 12.48 2.62
N VAL A 243 -1.91 11.63 1.59
CA VAL A 243 -2.89 10.54 1.41
C VAL A 243 -2.94 9.55 2.58
N THR A 244 -1.81 9.28 3.22
CA THR A 244 -1.72 8.38 4.39
C THR A 244 -2.39 8.92 5.64
N GLU A 245 -2.64 10.23 5.73
CA GLU A 245 -3.41 10.83 6.83
C GLU A 245 -4.92 10.67 6.63
N VAL A 246 -5.34 10.52 5.38
CA VAL A 246 -6.74 10.32 5.01
C VAL A 246 -7.09 8.84 4.99
N LEU A 247 -6.14 7.98 4.57
CA LEU A 247 -6.25 6.53 4.60
C LEU A 247 -5.44 5.94 5.76
N GLU A 248 -5.98 6.05 6.97
CA GLU A 248 -5.43 5.41 8.17
C GLU A 248 -5.33 3.89 7.95
N GLY A 249 -4.10 3.39 7.77
CA GLY A 249 -3.81 1.99 7.41
C GLY A 249 -2.95 1.83 6.15
N LEU A 250 -2.77 2.89 5.36
CA LEU A 250 -1.80 2.91 4.27
C LEU A 250 -0.40 3.19 4.84
N GLU A 251 0.50 2.21 4.78
CA GLU A 251 1.89 2.36 5.23
C GLU A 251 2.63 3.43 4.41
N ARG A 252 3.12 4.47 5.10
CA ARG A 252 3.79 5.62 4.47
C ARG A 252 5.09 5.21 3.77
N ASP A 253 5.93 4.38 4.39
CA ASP A 253 7.19 3.96 3.79
C ASP A 253 6.97 3.18 2.49
N THR A 254 5.99 2.27 2.48
CA THR A 254 5.65 1.48 1.29
C THR A 254 5.03 2.34 0.18
N PHE A 255 4.22 3.34 0.55
CA PHE A 255 3.70 4.32 -0.41
C PHE A 255 4.82 5.18 -1.03
N ASN A 256 5.75 5.67 -0.22
CA ASN A 256 6.88 6.47 -0.70
C ASN A 256 7.79 5.69 -1.64
N ARG A 257 7.99 4.39 -1.39
CA ARG A 257 8.74 3.51 -2.30
C ARG A 257 8.15 3.44 -3.71
N VAL A 258 6.83 3.58 -3.85
CA VAL A 258 6.16 3.67 -5.16
C VAL A 258 6.45 5.02 -5.81
N LEU A 259 6.39 6.12 -5.05
CA LEU A 259 6.71 7.47 -5.56
C LEU A 259 8.19 7.64 -5.95
N GLU A 260 9.09 6.95 -5.25
CA GLU A 260 10.52 6.89 -5.56
C GLU A 260 10.85 5.99 -6.77
N GLY A 261 9.87 5.21 -7.26
CA GLY A 261 10.06 4.28 -8.38
C GLY A 261 10.81 3.00 -8.02
N SER A 262 10.98 2.72 -6.72
CA SER A 262 11.57 1.46 -6.24
C SER A 262 10.56 0.29 -6.19
N MET A 263 9.29 0.57 -6.50
CA MET A 263 8.19 -0.39 -6.52
C MET A 263 7.16 0.01 -7.60
N ASP A 264 6.80 -0.94 -8.47
CA ASP A 264 5.91 -0.67 -9.62
C ASP A 264 4.45 -0.44 -9.21
N SER A 265 3.92 -1.22 -8.27
CA SER A 265 2.56 -1.11 -7.77
C SER A 265 2.49 -1.72 -6.37
N TYR A 266 1.65 -1.13 -5.51
CA TYR A 266 1.44 -1.58 -4.14
C TYR A 266 -0.03 -1.87 -3.90
N SER A 267 -0.34 -3.07 -3.39
CA SER A 267 -1.70 -3.43 -2.99
C SER A 267 -1.77 -3.84 -1.53
N THR A 268 -2.79 -3.35 -0.83
CA THR A 268 -3.03 -3.63 0.58
C THR A 268 -4.53 -3.62 0.91
N PHE A 269 -4.86 -4.05 2.12
CA PHE A 269 -6.22 -3.99 2.66
C PHE A 269 -6.23 -3.05 3.84
N ILE A 270 -7.10 -2.05 3.81
CA ILE A 270 -7.29 -1.13 4.93
C ILE A 270 -8.71 -1.25 5.49
N ASN A 271 -8.84 -1.08 6.79
CA ASN A 271 -10.13 -1.00 7.46
C ASN A 271 -10.34 0.45 7.87
N THR A 272 -11.23 1.16 7.17
CA THR A 272 -11.68 2.46 7.65
C THR A 272 -12.74 2.27 8.73
N ASN A 273 -13.04 3.33 9.48
CA ASN A 273 -14.11 3.34 10.49
C ASN A 273 -15.46 2.86 9.94
N TYR A 274 -15.67 3.00 8.62
CA TYR A 274 -16.92 2.69 7.95
C TYR A 274 -16.90 1.36 7.20
N GLN A 275 -15.79 0.96 6.56
CA GLN A 275 -15.75 -0.20 5.67
C GLN A 275 -14.34 -0.75 5.42
N ALA A 276 -14.27 -1.99 4.95
CA ALA A 276 -13.01 -2.58 4.51
C ALA A 276 -12.77 -2.28 3.03
N LEU A 277 -11.59 -1.79 2.71
CA LEU A 277 -11.18 -1.37 1.37
C LEU A 277 -9.97 -2.18 0.91
N VAL A 278 -10.00 -2.60 -0.35
CA VAL A 278 -8.79 -3.03 -1.08
C VAL A 278 -8.19 -1.79 -1.73
N VAL A 279 -6.94 -1.49 -1.42
CA VAL A 279 -6.22 -0.34 -1.94
C VAL A 279 -5.16 -0.81 -2.91
N VAL A 280 -5.05 -0.13 -4.04
CA VAL A 280 -3.99 -0.30 -5.04
C VAL A 280 -3.40 1.08 -5.31
N VAL A 281 -2.08 1.17 -5.31
CA VAL A 281 -1.33 2.39 -5.57
C VAL A 281 -0.46 2.18 -6.80
N ASP A 282 -0.69 2.98 -7.83
CA ASP A 282 0.05 2.95 -9.09
C ASP A 282 0.71 4.32 -9.36
N PRO A 283 2.01 4.38 -9.71
CA PRO A 283 2.71 5.63 -9.97
C PRO A 283 2.30 6.26 -11.31
N ILE A 284 2.35 7.59 -11.37
CA ILE A 284 2.12 8.38 -12.59
C ILE A 284 3.49 8.81 -13.12
N ALA A 285 3.97 8.12 -14.15
CA ALA A 285 5.24 8.43 -14.81
C ALA A 285 5.02 9.23 -16.10
N VAL A 286 5.74 10.34 -16.25
CA VAL A 286 5.82 11.15 -17.47
C VAL A 286 7.29 11.22 -17.88
N GLU A 287 7.61 10.74 -19.07
CA GLU A 287 9.00 10.70 -19.60
C GLU A 287 10.02 10.03 -18.65
N GLY A 288 9.57 9.03 -17.88
CA GLY A 288 10.41 8.30 -16.92
C GLY A 288 10.57 8.96 -15.55
N MET A 289 9.98 10.15 -15.34
CA MET A 289 9.91 10.79 -14.02
C MET A 289 8.55 10.57 -13.39
N ILE A 290 8.54 10.16 -12.12
CA ILE A 290 7.31 10.00 -11.35
C ILE A 290 6.85 11.38 -10.88
N THR A 291 5.60 11.69 -11.22
CA THR A 291 4.94 12.99 -10.95
C THR A 291 3.85 12.88 -9.89
N GLY A 292 3.60 11.67 -9.39
CA GLY A 292 2.63 11.36 -8.34
C GLY A 292 2.13 9.92 -8.43
N ALA A 293 0.99 9.63 -7.81
CA ALA A 293 0.37 8.31 -7.83
C ALA A 293 -1.18 8.37 -7.91
N ILE A 294 -1.77 7.31 -8.46
CA ILE A 294 -3.20 7.01 -8.39
C ILE A 294 -3.42 5.95 -7.30
N VAL A 295 -4.28 6.27 -6.35
CA VAL A 295 -4.73 5.35 -5.29
C VAL A 295 -6.16 4.93 -5.59
N SER A 296 -6.33 3.67 -5.97
CA SER A 296 -7.62 3.04 -6.27
C SER A 296 -8.10 2.23 -5.07
N CYS A 297 -9.34 2.46 -4.63
CA CYS A 297 -9.96 1.81 -3.48
C CYS A 297 -11.22 1.07 -3.92
N ASN A 298 -11.31 -0.21 -3.57
CA ASN A 298 -12.47 -1.05 -3.82
C ASN A 298 -13.14 -1.48 -2.52
N MET A 299 -14.46 -1.31 -2.44
CA MET A 299 -15.22 -1.73 -1.28
C MET A 299 -15.38 -3.24 -1.25
N MET A 300 -15.04 -3.86 -0.12
CA MET A 300 -15.45 -5.24 0.16
C MET A 300 -16.85 -5.26 0.76
N LYS A 301 -17.75 -6.07 0.19
CA LYS A 301 -19.09 -6.29 0.77
C LYS A 301 -18.95 -6.85 2.19
N ARG A 302 -19.27 -6.05 3.21
CA ARG A 302 -19.48 -6.55 4.57
C ARG A 302 -20.83 -7.26 4.63
N LEU A 303 -20.87 -8.42 5.30
CA LEU A 303 -22.15 -8.99 5.71
C LEU A 303 -22.80 -8.04 6.72
N ASN A 304 -24.06 -7.67 6.48
CA ASN A 304 -24.85 -6.82 7.36
C ASN A 304 -25.05 -7.55 8.70
N TRP A 305 -24.37 -7.08 9.75
CA TRP A 305 -24.54 -7.58 11.12
C TRP A 305 -24.63 -6.39 12.07
N ASP A 306 -25.74 -6.26 12.80
CA ASP A 306 -25.93 -5.21 13.79
C ASP A 306 -24.93 -5.37 14.94
N ARG A 307 -24.15 -4.31 15.16
CA ARG A 307 -22.86 -4.33 15.87
C ARG A 307 -22.95 -4.30 17.39
N GLU A 308 -23.94 -3.64 17.97
CA GLU A 308 -23.87 -3.23 19.39
C GLU A 308 -24.60 -4.17 20.35
N GLU A 309 -25.73 -4.73 19.93
CA GLU A 309 -26.56 -5.58 20.79
C GLU A 309 -25.97 -6.99 20.94
N ASN A 310 -25.44 -7.55 19.84
CA ASN A 310 -24.86 -8.89 19.79
C ASN A 310 -23.48 -8.98 20.45
N MET A 311 -22.68 -7.91 20.48
CA MET A 311 -21.38 -7.92 21.17
C MET A 311 -21.57 -8.19 22.67
N ARG A 312 -22.54 -7.53 23.31
CA ARG A 312 -22.83 -7.77 24.74
C ARG A 312 -23.31 -9.19 25.01
N GLU A 313 -24.19 -9.74 24.17
CA GLU A 313 -24.64 -11.13 24.31
C GLU A 313 -23.50 -12.15 24.11
N GLN A 314 -22.58 -11.90 23.17
CA GLN A 314 -21.43 -12.78 22.92
C GLN A 314 -20.41 -12.74 24.07
N PHE A 315 -20.14 -11.55 24.63
CA PHE A 315 -19.32 -11.41 25.84
C PHE A 315 -19.93 -12.16 27.03
N LEU A 316 -21.25 -12.10 27.21
CA LEU A 316 -21.95 -12.84 28.27
C LEU A 316 -21.93 -14.37 28.06
N ARG A 317 -21.81 -14.84 26.81
CA ARG A 317 -21.72 -16.27 26.47
C ARG A 317 -20.27 -16.80 26.36
N GLY A 318 -19.26 -15.95 26.46
CA GLY A 318 -17.85 -16.33 26.39
C GLY A 318 -17.33 -16.67 24.98
N PHE A 319 -18.05 -16.30 23.92
CA PHE A 319 -17.69 -16.61 22.52
C PHE A 319 -16.81 -15.52 21.88
N VAL A 320 -15.71 -15.18 22.54
CA VAL A 320 -14.84 -14.06 22.14
C VAL A 320 -13.41 -14.54 21.93
N ALA A 321 -12.82 -14.20 20.78
CA ALA A 321 -11.40 -14.41 20.51
C ALA A 321 -10.57 -13.31 21.18
N LYS A 322 -9.58 -13.70 22.00
CA LYS A 322 -8.71 -12.77 22.72
C LYS A 322 -7.33 -12.61 22.08
N GLY A 323 -6.85 -13.62 21.35
CA GLY A 323 -5.51 -13.62 20.76
C GLY A 323 -5.36 -12.73 19.53
N SER A 324 -4.15 -12.17 19.35
CA SER A 324 -3.74 -11.41 18.16
C SER A 324 -2.59 -12.09 17.42
N LEU A 325 -2.58 -12.00 16.08
CA LEU A 325 -1.45 -12.46 15.27
C LEU A 325 -0.18 -11.64 15.54
N ASP A 326 -0.32 -10.35 15.87
CA ASP A 326 0.84 -9.51 16.18
C ASP A 326 1.49 -9.94 17.50
N GLU A 327 0.69 -10.22 18.53
CA GLU A 327 1.16 -10.76 19.82
C GLU A 327 1.84 -12.11 19.65
N LEU A 328 1.26 -13.00 18.83
CA LEU A 328 1.87 -14.29 18.50
C LEU A 328 3.25 -14.11 17.86
N THR A 329 3.40 -13.20 16.89
CA THR A 329 4.70 -12.95 16.25
C THR A 329 5.71 -12.25 17.14
N ALA A 330 5.26 -11.47 18.13
CA ALA A 330 6.14 -10.88 19.14
C ALA A 330 6.72 -11.95 20.07
N ARG A 331 5.93 -12.97 20.43
CA ARG A 331 6.36 -14.11 21.25
C ARG A 331 7.16 -15.14 20.44
N MET A 332 6.80 -15.36 19.18
CA MET A 332 7.39 -16.37 18.30
C MET A 332 7.72 -15.76 16.92
N PRO A 333 8.88 -15.07 16.80
CA PRO A 333 9.26 -14.37 15.57
C PRO A 333 9.33 -15.27 14.34
N SER A 334 9.65 -16.57 14.50
CA SER A 334 9.75 -17.48 13.36
C SER A 334 8.39 -17.73 12.68
N LEU A 335 7.28 -17.51 13.39
CA LEU A 335 5.92 -17.64 12.85
C LEU A 335 5.47 -16.46 12.01
N LYS A 336 6.28 -15.40 11.84
CA LYS A 336 5.93 -14.20 11.07
C LYS A 336 5.36 -14.52 9.68
N LYS A 337 6.01 -15.41 8.93
CA LYS A 337 5.54 -15.83 7.58
C LYS A 337 4.16 -16.50 7.63
N VAL A 338 3.91 -17.33 8.64
CA VAL A 338 2.63 -18.02 8.83
C VAL A 338 1.55 -17.00 9.23
N ALA A 339 1.88 -16.06 10.11
CA ALA A 339 0.98 -15.00 10.54
C ALA A 339 0.61 -14.04 9.41
N ASP A 340 1.56 -13.63 8.56
CA ASP A 340 1.30 -12.78 7.40
C ASP A 340 0.37 -13.48 6.39
N LEU A 341 0.62 -14.76 6.14
CA LEU A 341 -0.27 -15.57 5.31
C LEU A 341 -1.66 -15.75 5.95
N ALA A 342 -1.71 -15.92 7.28
CA ALA A 342 -2.96 -16.00 8.04
C ALA A 342 -3.76 -14.69 7.96
N LYS A 343 -3.11 -13.52 8.01
CA LYS A 343 -3.75 -12.20 7.80
C LYS A 343 -4.38 -12.09 6.41
N LEU A 344 -3.68 -12.58 5.38
CA LEU A 344 -4.20 -12.63 4.02
C LEU A 344 -5.42 -13.56 3.92
N TYR A 345 -5.30 -14.77 4.46
CA TYR A 345 -6.40 -15.74 4.44
C TYR A 345 -7.59 -15.27 5.29
N ALA A 346 -7.36 -14.46 6.33
CA ALA A 346 -8.39 -13.88 7.18
C ALA A 346 -9.40 -13.03 6.38
N GLN A 347 -8.99 -12.42 5.25
CA GLN A 347 -9.86 -11.63 4.39
C GLN A 347 -10.88 -12.47 3.59
N SER A 348 -10.60 -13.76 3.39
CA SER A 348 -11.51 -14.68 2.72
C SER A 348 -12.53 -15.28 3.70
N SER A 349 -13.71 -15.64 3.18
CA SER A 349 -14.71 -16.45 3.88
C SER A 349 -14.51 -17.96 3.72
N SER A 350 -13.52 -18.37 2.92
CA SER A 350 -13.22 -19.78 2.68
C SER A 350 -12.78 -20.52 3.96
N PRO A 351 -13.00 -21.85 4.02
CA PRO A 351 -12.48 -22.67 5.10
C PRO A 351 -10.95 -22.62 5.14
N ILE A 352 -10.38 -22.56 6.34
CA ILE A 352 -8.93 -22.61 6.55
C ILE A 352 -8.57 -23.90 7.27
N LEU A 353 -7.46 -24.50 6.86
CA LEU A 353 -6.82 -25.59 7.60
C LEU A 353 -5.58 -25.05 8.31
N VAL A 354 -5.47 -25.31 9.61
CA VAL A 354 -4.26 -25.03 10.39
C VAL A 354 -3.68 -26.35 10.87
N GLU A 355 -2.50 -26.69 10.38
CA GLU A 355 -1.79 -27.90 10.75
C GLU A 355 -0.64 -27.59 11.70
N GLY A 356 -0.54 -28.36 12.77
CA GLY A 356 0.52 -28.18 13.76
C GLY A 356 0.38 -29.18 14.91
N LYS A 357 1.46 -29.38 15.66
CA LYS A 357 1.47 -30.30 16.81
C LYS A 357 0.93 -29.65 18.09
N THR A 358 1.15 -28.36 18.26
CA THR A 358 0.85 -27.63 19.50
C THR A 358 -0.58 -27.11 19.53
N ALA A 359 -1.36 -27.54 20.51
CA ALA A 359 -2.74 -27.08 20.67
C ALA A 359 -2.86 -25.55 20.86
N GLN A 360 -1.99 -24.96 21.68
CA GLN A 360 -2.05 -23.55 22.03
C GLN A 360 -1.72 -22.65 20.82
N GLU A 361 -0.64 -22.92 20.10
CA GLU A 361 -0.24 -22.15 18.91
C GLU A 361 -1.32 -22.17 17.82
N LEU A 362 -1.96 -23.32 17.63
CA LEU A 362 -3.08 -23.46 16.68
C LEU A 362 -4.27 -22.62 17.11
N GLU A 363 -4.58 -22.58 18.40
CA GLU A 363 -5.67 -21.80 18.95
C GLU A 363 -5.40 -20.29 18.84
N ASP A 364 -4.19 -19.85 19.15
CA ASP A 364 -3.77 -18.45 19.01
C ASP A 364 -3.80 -17.98 17.55
N LEU A 365 -3.35 -18.83 16.61
CA LEU A 365 -3.50 -18.58 15.18
C LEU A 365 -4.97 -18.47 14.77
N CYS A 366 -5.84 -19.37 15.23
CA CYS A 366 -7.26 -19.33 14.90
C CYS A 366 -7.96 -18.07 15.44
N GLN A 367 -7.66 -17.70 16.69
CA GLN A 367 -8.17 -16.47 17.30
C GLN A 367 -7.71 -15.24 16.52
N GLY A 368 -6.41 -15.19 16.17
CA GLY A 368 -5.85 -14.13 15.35
C GLY A 368 -6.52 -14.04 13.97
N ILE A 369 -6.69 -15.16 13.27
CA ILE A 369 -7.40 -15.21 11.98
C ILE A 369 -8.82 -14.65 12.09
N HIS A 370 -9.54 -14.97 13.17
CA HIS A 370 -10.87 -14.42 13.41
C HIS A 370 -10.82 -12.91 13.61
N ASN A 371 -9.92 -12.42 14.47
CA ASN A 371 -9.79 -11.00 14.83
C ASN A 371 -9.33 -10.12 13.64
N TYR A 372 -8.55 -10.66 12.71
CA TYR A 372 -8.15 -9.97 11.47
C TYR A 372 -9.20 -10.04 10.35
N SER A 373 -10.27 -10.82 10.53
CA SER A 373 -11.30 -11.01 9.51
C SER A 373 -12.44 -10.00 9.60
N LEU A 374 -13.26 -9.97 8.54
CA LEU A 374 -14.53 -9.22 8.54
C LEU A 374 -15.54 -9.73 9.59
N ARG A 375 -15.29 -10.90 10.19
CA ARG A 375 -16.16 -11.55 11.19
C ARG A 375 -15.71 -11.35 12.64
N ARG A 376 -14.73 -10.48 12.91
CA ARG A 376 -14.18 -10.21 14.26
C ARG A 376 -15.19 -9.81 15.34
N ASN A 377 -16.37 -9.32 14.94
CA ASN A 377 -17.47 -8.94 15.83
C ASN A 377 -18.56 -10.04 15.92
N GLY A 378 -18.35 -11.16 15.24
CA GLY A 378 -19.21 -12.34 15.29
C GLY A 378 -18.69 -13.35 16.32
N PRO A 379 -19.51 -14.36 16.67
CA PRO A 379 -19.13 -15.33 17.69
C PRO A 379 -17.89 -16.16 17.27
N PHE A 380 -16.98 -16.39 18.21
CA PHE A 380 -15.84 -17.29 18.04
C PHE A 380 -16.03 -18.53 18.93
N LEU A 381 -16.17 -19.70 18.30
CA LEU A 381 -16.38 -20.98 18.99
C LEU A 381 -15.25 -21.95 18.66
N VAL A 382 -14.82 -22.71 19.66
CA VAL A 382 -13.83 -23.80 19.50
C VAL A 382 -14.47 -25.10 19.96
N VAL A 383 -14.40 -26.14 19.13
CA VAL A 383 -14.85 -27.49 19.44
C VAL A 383 -13.74 -28.49 19.15
N ASN A 384 -13.47 -29.38 20.10
CA ASN A 384 -12.51 -30.46 19.94
C ASN A 384 -13.23 -31.79 19.74
N VAL A 385 -13.16 -32.33 18.52
CA VAL A 385 -13.85 -33.58 18.17
C VAL A 385 -13.10 -34.84 18.62
N ALA A 386 -11.86 -34.73 19.10
CA ALA A 386 -11.13 -35.89 19.62
C ALA A 386 -11.78 -36.52 20.86
N GLY A 387 -12.51 -35.72 21.66
CA GLY A 387 -13.21 -36.17 22.87
C GLY A 387 -14.70 -36.50 22.65
N ILE A 388 -15.20 -36.40 21.42
CA ILE A 388 -16.62 -36.57 21.10
C ILE A 388 -16.85 -37.95 20.47
N ARG A 389 -17.80 -38.72 21.00
CA ARG A 389 -18.21 -40.02 20.45
C ARG A 389 -18.77 -39.83 19.04
N GLU A 390 -18.51 -40.80 18.15
CA GLU A 390 -18.94 -40.75 16.75
C GLU A 390 -20.44 -40.45 16.59
N ASP A 391 -21.28 -41.08 17.43
CA ASP A 391 -22.74 -40.89 17.44
C ASP A 391 -23.15 -39.46 17.86
N ASP A 392 -22.36 -38.79 18.71
CA ASP A 392 -22.65 -37.45 19.24
C ASP A 392 -22.14 -36.32 18.33
N GLN A 393 -21.23 -36.61 17.39
CA GLN A 393 -20.65 -35.58 16.51
C GLN A 393 -21.73 -34.86 15.70
N MET A 394 -22.73 -35.61 15.23
CA MET A 394 -23.83 -35.05 14.44
C MET A 394 -24.68 -34.08 15.26
N ARG A 395 -25.14 -34.52 16.43
CA ARG A 395 -25.96 -33.71 17.33
C ARG A 395 -25.23 -32.45 17.80
N ILE A 396 -23.96 -32.54 18.18
CA ILE A 396 -23.21 -31.39 18.70
C ILE A 396 -22.91 -30.36 17.60
N LEU A 397 -22.41 -30.80 16.44
CA LEU A 397 -22.00 -29.88 15.39
C LEU A 397 -23.19 -29.28 14.64
N PHE A 398 -24.20 -30.11 14.34
CA PHE A 398 -25.30 -29.74 13.44
C PHE A 398 -26.63 -29.54 14.17
N GLY A 399 -26.79 -30.02 15.42
CA GLY A 399 -28.02 -29.95 16.21
C GLY A 399 -29.02 -31.07 15.86
N GLU A 400 -29.93 -31.37 16.78
CA GLU A 400 -31.09 -32.25 16.58
C GLU A 400 -32.34 -31.63 17.22
N GLY A 401 -33.48 -31.65 16.53
CA GLY A 401 -34.73 -31.10 17.04
C GLY A 401 -34.63 -29.60 17.38
N GLU A 402 -34.89 -29.25 18.65
CA GLU A 402 -34.79 -27.87 19.17
C GLU A 402 -33.35 -27.41 19.42
N ASP A 403 -32.37 -28.33 19.46
CA ASP A 403 -30.96 -27.95 19.58
C ASP A 403 -30.45 -27.37 18.26
N LYS A 404 -29.97 -26.12 18.33
CA LYS A 404 -29.45 -25.39 17.16
C LYS A 404 -28.09 -25.93 16.70
N GLY A 405 -27.32 -26.60 17.57
CA GLY A 405 -25.97 -27.07 17.28
C GLY A 405 -24.93 -25.95 17.17
N LEU A 406 -23.65 -26.31 17.25
CA LEU A 406 -22.55 -25.33 17.32
C LEU A 406 -22.36 -24.49 16.06
N LEU A 407 -22.60 -25.06 14.86
CA LEU A 407 -22.49 -24.31 13.61
C LEU A 407 -23.45 -23.13 13.57
N MET A 408 -24.68 -23.32 14.04
CA MET A 408 -25.69 -22.26 14.08
C MET A 408 -25.42 -21.25 15.20
N GLN A 409 -24.86 -21.69 16.33
CA GLN A 409 -24.41 -20.76 17.38
C GLN A 409 -23.24 -19.88 16.91
N ALA A 410 -22.42 -20.39 15.99
CA ALA A 410 -21.32 -19.65 15.35
C ALA A 410 -21.74 -18.86 14.10
N ASN A 411 -23.04 -18.73 13.80
CA ASN A 411 -23.51 -18.04 12.60
C ASN A 411 -23.00 -16.59 12.57
N TYR A 412 -22.60 -16.12 11.39
CA TYR A 412 -21.92 -14.84 11.12
C TYR A 412 -20.56 -14.66 11.81
N GLY A 413 -20.07 -15.70 12.49
CA GLY A 413 -18.79 -15.73 13.18
C GLY A 413 -17.85 -16.81 12.64
N THR A 414 -17.10 -17.45 13.54
CA THR A 414 -16.11 -18.48 13.20
C THR A 414 -16.21 -19.65 14.15
N ILE A 415 -16.19 -20.87 13.59
CA ILE A 415 -16.05 -22.11 14.34
C ILE A 415 -14.71 -22.76 14.03
N VAL A 416 -13.98 -23.14 15.09
CA VAL A 416 -12.73 -23.87 15.04
C VAL A 416 -13.01 -25.33 15.40
N ILE A 417 -12.72 -26.24 14.49
CA ILE A 417 -12.88 -27.69 14.68
C ILE A 417 -11.49 -28.29 14.89
N ARG A 418 -11.13 -28.55 16.14
CA ARG A 418 -9.88 -29.21 16.53
C ARG A 418 -9.98 -30.73 16.36
N ALA A 419 -8.88 -31.33 15.93
CA ALA A 419 -8.80 -32.75 15.55
C ALA A 419 -9.79 -33.10 14.43
N ILE A 420 -9.81 -32.29 13.36
CA ILE A 420 -10.71 -32.49 12.21
C ILE A 420 -10.53 -33.86 11.53
N ASP A 421 -9.35 -34.48 11.71
CA ASP A 421 -9.05 -35.84 11.28
C ASP A 421 -9.88 -36.93 11.98
N LYS A 422 -10.57 -36.59 13.07
CA LYS A 422 -11.43 -37.48 13.86
C LYS A 422 -12.91 -37.40 13.48
N LEU A 423 -13.28 -36.56 12.51
CA LEU A 423 -14.65 -36.51 12.03
C LEU A 423 -15.03 -37.80 11.32
N THR A 424 -16.21 -38.34 11.64
CA THR A 424 -16.80 -39.46 10.88
C THR A 424 -17.04 -39.06 9.42
N LEU A 425 -17.06 -40.03 8.51
CA LEU A 425 -17.38 -39.76 7.09
C LEU A 425 -18.76 -39.10 6.92
N ASN A 426 -19.70 -39.40 7.82
CA ASN A 426 -21.02 -38.78 7.84
C ASN A 426 -20.93 -37.30 8.23
N SER A 427 -20.24 -36.98 9.33
CA SER A 427 -20.03 -35.58 9.75
C SER A 427 -19.24 -34.77 8.72
N GLN A 428 -18.26 -35.39 8.04
CA GLN A 428 -17.54 -34.77 6.94
C GLN A 428 -18.46 -34.41 5.76
N TYR A 429 -19.41 -35.29 5.40
CA TYR A 429 -20.40 -35.01 4.36
C TYR A 429 -21.27 -33.81 4.73
N HIS A 430 -21.81 -33.76 5.95
CA HIS A 430 -22.64 -32.63 6.40
C HIS A 430 -21.85 -31.33 6.51
N LEU A 431 -20.59 -31.39 6.96
CA LEU A 431 -19.70 -30.23 6.99
C LEU A 431 -19.45 -29.67 5.58
N LEU A 432 -19.21 -30.56 4.61
CA LEU A 432 -19.08 -30.18 3.20
C LEU A 432 -20.34 -29.48 2.67
N GLN A 433 -21.53 -30.00 3.00
CA GLN A 433 -22.79 -29.37 2.60
C GLN A 433 -22.97 -28.00 3.25
N ALA A 434 -22.65 -27.86 4.53
CA ALA A 434 -22.67 -26.59 5.25
C ALA A 434 -21.76 -25.55 4.58
N ILE A 435 -20.53 -25.92 4.21
CA ILE A 435 -19.58 -25.04 3.52
C ILE A 435 -20.07 -24.64 2.12
N ARG A 436 -20.52 -25.60 1.30
CA ARG A 436 -20.83 -25.35 -0.11
C ARG A 436 -22.20 -24.72 -0.34
N LYS A 437 -23.21 -25.11 0.44
CA LYS A 437 -24.59 -24.66 0.25
C LYS A 437 -24.96 -23.47 1.14
N LYS A 438 -24.12 -23.10 2.11
CA LYS A 438 -24.41 -22.07 3.14
C LYS A 438 -25.77 -22.29 3.82
N ARG A 439 -26.14 -23.55 4.04
CA ARG A 439 -27.46 -23.95 4.58
C ARG A 439 -27.28 -25.10 5.55
N ARG A 440 -28.05 -25.09 6.65
CA ARG A 440 -28.18 -26.25 7.55
C ARG A 440 -29.16 -27.25 6.94
N VAL A 441 -28.85 -28.55 7.01
CA VAL A 441 -29.83 -29.64 6.79
C VAL A 441 -30.10 -30.22 8.17
N SER A 442 -31.21 -29.82 8.81
CA SER A 442 -31.48 -30.17 10.21
C SER A 442 -32.22 -31.49 10.40
N SER A 443 -32.60 -32.20 9.34
CA SER A 443 -33.04 -33.60 9.41
C SER A 443 -33.18 -34.17 7.99
N ILE A 444 -33.11 -35.50 7.86
CA ILE A 444 -33.48 -36.23 6.64
C ILE A 444 -35.01 -36.19 6.39
N VAL A 445 -35.79 -35.76 7.38
CA VAL A 445 -37.25 -35.97 7.39
C VAL A 445 -38.09 -34.72 7.03
N ASP A 446 -37.61 -33.49 7.27
CA ASP A 446 -38.41 -32.28 6.99
C ASP A 446 -37.64 -31.28 6.13
N ASN A 447 -38.13 -31.10 4.89
CA ASN A 447 -37.56 -30.24 3.85
C ASN A 447 -37.89 -28.74 4.06
N ASP A 448 -38.61 -28.39 5.13
CA ASP A 448 -39.25 -27.06 5.30
C ASP A 448 -38.48 -26.07 6.20
N ASN A 449 -37.42 -26.49 6.91
CA ASN A 449 -36.64 -25.60 7.79
C ASN A 449 -35.18 -25.42 7.33
N VAL A 450 -34.99 -24.98 6.08
CA VAL A 450 -33.68 -24.62 5.55
C VAL A 450 -33.25 -23.26 6.12
N GLN A 451 -32.45 -23.27 7.19
CA GLN A 451 -31.85 -22.06 7.74
C GLN A 451 -30.54 -21.71 7.03
N GLU A 452 -30.38 -20.45 6.63
CA GLU A 452 -29.14 -19.92 6.07
C GLU A 452 -28.02 -19.90 7.13
N LEU A 453 -26.84 -20.37 6.72
CA LEU A 453 -25.66 -20.53 7.57
C LEU A 453 -24.48 -19.80 6.91
N ASP A 454 -24.06 -18.67 7.48
CA ASP A 454 -22.85 -17.96 7.09
C ASP A 454 -21.81 -18.02 8.22
N VAL A 455 -21.15 -19.17 8.34
CA VAL A 455 -20.10 -19.42 9.33
C VAL A 455 -18.76 -19.67 8.64
N ARG A 456 -17.69 -19.05 9.14
CA ARG A 456 -16.33 -19.42 8.76
C ARG A 456 -15.91 -20.68 9.51
N ILE A 457 -15.36 -21.65 8.81
CA ILE A 457 -14.86 -22.89 9.41
C ILE A 457 -13.33 -22.91 9.36
N ILE A 458 -12.70 -23.12 10.52
CA ILE A 458 -11.27 -23.36 10.63
C ILE A 458 -11.07 -24.78 11.16
N GLY A 459 -10.42 -25.66 10.38
CA GLY A 459 -10.07 -27.02 10.80
C GLY A 459 -8.66 -27.07 11.35
N CYS A 460 -8.45 -27.74 12.48
CA CYS A 460 -7.12 -27.96 13.04
C CYS A 460 -6.80 -29.45 13.14
N THR A 461 -5.57 -29.83 12.79
CA THR A 461 -5.07 -31.20 13.01
C THR A 461 -3.55 -31.24 13.14
N SER A 462 -3.05 -32.27 13.81
CA SER A 462 -1.63 -32.63 13.83
C SER A 462 -1.25 -33.66 12.78
N LYS A 463 -2.23 -34.20 12.03
CA LYS A 463 -2.02 -35.26 11.05
C LYS A 463 -1.92 -34.72 9.64
N ASN A 464 -1.18 -35.46 8.81
CA ASN A 464 -1.08 -35.17 7.40
C ASN A 464 -2.40 -35.52 6.66
N LEU A 465 -3.09 -34.51 6.13
CA LEU A 465 -4.34 -34.71 5.40
C LEU A 465 -4.20 -35.56 4.14
N VAL A 466 -3.03 -35.55 3.49
CA VAL A 466 -2.77 -36.35 2.29
C VAL A 466 -2.85 -37.84 2.63
N GLU A 467 -2.31 -38.23 3.78
CA GLU A 467 -2.36 -39.61 4.26
C GLU A 467 -3.79 -40.02 4.62
N LEU A 468 -4.54 -39.14 5.30
CA LEU A 468 -5.94 -39.38 5.65
C LEU A 468 -6.83 -39.56 4.42
N LYS A 469 -6.56 -38.78 3.35
CA LYS A 469 -7.23 -38.96 2.05
C LYS A 469 -6.86 -40.30 1.42
N ARG A 470 -5.58 -40.69 1.42
CA ARG A 470 -5.09 -41.96 0.85
C ARG A 470 -5.67 -43.17 1.59
N SER A 471 -5.80 -43.09 2.91
CA SER A 471 -6.35 -44.16 3.74
C SER A 471 -7.89 -44.21 3.77
N GLY A 472 -8.58 -43.37 2.98
CA GLY A 472 -10.05 -43.31 2.93
C GLY A 472 -10.73 -42.74 4.19
N ARG A 473 -9.95 -42.20 5.15
CA ARG A 473 -10.48 -41.60 6.39
C ARG A 473 -10.97 -40.17 6.19
N MET A 474 -10.52 -39.50 5.13
CA MET A 474 -11.02 -38.19 4.74
C MET A 474 -11.60 -38.22 3.33
N ARG A 475 -12.76 -37.59 3.14
CA ARG A 475 -13.37 -37.46 1.82
C ARG A 475 -12.54 -36.53 0.92
N LYS A 476 -12.40 -36.90 -0.36
CA LYS A 476 -11.60 -36.15 -1.35
C LYS A 476 -12.12 -34.72 -1.57
N ASP A 477 -13.44 -34.55 -1.56
CA ASP A 477 -14.10 -33.25 -1.74
C ASP A 477 -13.81 -32.28 -0.59
N LEU A 478 -13.91 -32.75 0.67
CA LEU A 478 -13.57 -31.97 1.86
C LEU A 478 -12.07 -31.65 1.91
N TYR A 479 -11.22 -32.61 1.55
CA TYR A 479 -9.77 -32.40 1.44
C TYR A 479 -9.43 -31.23 0.50
N TYR A 480 -10.00 -31.17 -0.71
CA TYR A 480 -9.67 -30.10 -1.66
C TYR A 480 -10.08 -28.71 -1.17
N LEU A 481 -11.19 -28.60 -0.42
CA LEU A 481 -11.60 -27.33 0.18
C LEU A 481 -10.59 -26.83 1.21
N PHE A 482 -10.16 -27.69 2.13
CA PHE A 482 -9.20 -27.32 3.18
C PHE A 482 -7.77 -27.15 2.65
N GLN A 483 -7.39 -27.90 1.62
CA GLN A 483 -6.07 -27.81 1.00
C GLN A 483 -5.81 -26.43 0.37
N THR A 484 -6.87 -25.72 -0.04
CA THR A 484 -6.76 -24.42 -0.75
C THR A 484 -6.20 -23.32 0.15
N PHE A 485 -6.61 -23.28 1.42
CA PHE A 485 -6.14 -22.31 2.41
C PHE A 485 -5.52 -23.05 3.60
N ARG A 486 -4.32 -23.57 3.41
CA ARG A 486 -3.57 -24.33 4.40
C ARG A 486 -2.47 -23.49 5.04
N LEU A 487 -2.45 -23.48 6.36
CA LEU A 487 -1.38 -22.94 7.19
C LEU A 487 -0.70 -24.10 7.91
N THR A 488 0.62 -24.15 7.85
CA THR A 488 1.41 -25.19 8.51
C THR A 488 2.34 -24.52 9.51
N VAL A 489 2.17 -24.88 10.79
CA VAL A 489 3.02 -24.42 11.88
C VAL A 489 4.28 -25.31 11.88
N PRO A 490 5.49 -24.74 11.78
CA PRO A 490 6.72 -25.51 11.78
C PRO A 490 6.94 -26.21 13.13
N ASP A 491 7.73 -27.27 13.13
CA ASP A 491 8.16 -27.95 14.34
C ASP A 491 9.21 -27.11 15.11
N PHE A 492 9.40 -27.35 16.42
CA PHE A 492 10.43 -26.68 17.21
C PHE A 492 11.85 -26.92 16.71
N THR A 493 12.08 -28.06 16.04
CA THR A 493 13.34 -28.34 15.31
C THR A 493 13.71 -27.28 14.27
N GLU A 494 12.70 -26.68 13.62
CA GLU A 494 12.86 -25.62 12.63
C GLU A 494 12.80 -24.21 13.25
N ARG A 495 12.50 -24.10 14.56
CA ARG A 495 12.22 -22.84 15.28
C ARG A 495 13.05 -22.67 16.56
N LYS A 496 14.36 -22.96 16.48
CA LYS A 496 15.27 -22.91 17.64
C LYS A 496 15.29 -21.55 18.37
N GLU A 497 15.12 -20.44 17.65
CA GLU A 497 15.08 -19.11 18.26
C GLU A 497 13.83 -18.92 19.12
N ASP A 498 12.67 -19.40 18.67
CA ASP A 498 11.44 -19.39 19.47
C ASP A 498 11.60 -20.28 20.71
N VAL A 499 12.21 -21.47 20.56
CA VAL A 499 12.50 -22.36 21.71
C VAL A 499 13.34 -21.66 22.76
N ARG A 500 14.37 -20.89 22.36
CA ARG A 500 15.20 -20.12 23.28
C ARG A 500 14.38 -19.09 24.07
N ILE A 501 13.50 -18.34 23.40
CA ILE A 501 12.60 -17.36 24.03
C ILE A 501 11.66 -18.06 25.02
N LEU A 502 11.06 -19.18 24.62
CA LEU A 502 10.14 -19.96 25.47
C LEU A 502 10.84 -20.56 26.70
N VAL A 503 12.09 -21.03 26.56
CA VAL A 503 12.87 -21.52 27.70
C VAL A 503 13.07 -20.41 28.72
N ASP A 504 13.44 -19.20 28.28
CA ASP A 504 13.56 -18.05 29.18
C ASP A 504 12.24 -17.71 29.88
N GLU A 505 11.15 -17.70 29.11
CA GLU A 505 9.81 -17.43 29.61
C GLU A 505 9.39 -18.45 30.69
N TYR A 506 9.50 -19.75 30.40
CA TYR A 506 9.09 -20.83 31.29
C TYR A 506 9.98 -20.94 32.52
N VAL A 507 11.30 -20.84 32.35
CA VAL A 507 12.24 -20.86 33.47
C VAL A 507 11.94 -19.71 34.43
N LYS A 508 11.73 -18.50 33.92
CA LYS A 508 11.35 -17.34 34.74
C LYS A 508 10.00 -17.55 35.42
N LYS A 509 8.98 -17.97 34.67
CA LYS A 509 7.62 -18.26 35.18
C LYS A 509 7.67 -19.21 36.37
N TYR A 510 8.40 -20.33 36.25
CA TYR A 510 8.45 -21.34 37.29
C TYR A 510 9.40 -20.99 38.45
N MET A 511 10.45 -20.21 38.21
CA MET A 511 11.24 -19.61 39.29
C MET A 511 10.38 -18.72 40.19
N GLU A 512 9.56 -17.85 39.59
CA GLU A 512 8.64 -16.98 40.32
C GLU A 512 7.55 -17.80 41.03
N LEU A 513 6.91 -18.73 40.32
CA LEU A 513 5.82 -19.56 40.86
C LEU A 513 6.24 -20.37 42.10
N TYR A 514 7.44 -20.96 42.08
CA TYR A 514 7.96 -21.74 43.22
C TYR A 514 8.85 -20.95 44.16
N SER A 515 9.01 -19.63 43.93
CA SER A 515 9.90 -18.76 44.71
C SER A 515 11.32 -19.33 44.84
N ARG A 516 11.84 -19.88 43.74
CA ARG A 516 13.20 -20.44 43.65
C ARG A 516 14.06 -19.59 42.75
N PHE A 517 15.31 -19.38 43.15
CA PHE A 517 16.28 -18.63 42.35
C PHE A 517 17.42 -19.55 41.90
N HIS A 518 17.39 -19.97 40.65
CA HIS A 518 18.46 -20.71 39.99
C HIS A 518 19.04 -19.89 38.82
N ILE A 519 20.23 -20.24 38.37
CA ILE A 519 20.89 -19.63 37.22
C ILE A 519 21.06 -20.74 36.20
N LEU A 520 20.37 -20.62 35.06
CA LEU A 520 20.58 -21.48 33.90
C LEU A 520 21.88 -21.04 33.20
N THR A 521 22.85 -21.95 33.10
CA THR A 521 24.09 -21.68 32.35
C THR A 521 23.81 -21.66 30.85
N ASP A 522 24.63 -20.95 30.07
CA ASP A 522 24.45 -20.85 28.62
C ASP A 522 24.58 -22.21 27.94
N GLU A 523 25.48 -23.08 28.42
CA GLU A 523 25.61 -24.45 27.91
C GLU A 523 24.37 -25.30 28.22
N ALA A 524 23.77 -25.12 29.40
CA ALA A 524 22.52 -25.79 29.76
C ALA A 524 21.36 -25.33 28.88
N ARG A 525 21.25 -24.03 28.65
CA ARG A 525 20.27 -23.43 27.74
C ARG A 525 20.41 -24.00 26.34
N ASP A 526 21.61 -24.00 25.78
CA ASP A 526 21.84 -24.52 24.43
C ASP A 526 21.56 -26.03 24.33
N THR A 527 21.76 -26.78 25.41
CA THR A 527 21.35 -28.20 25.48
C THR A 527 19.84 -28.34 25.34
N ILE A 528 19.06 -27.54 26.06
CA ILE A 528 17.58 -27.54 25.98
C ILE A 528 17.11 -27.09 24.58
N VAL A 529 17.71 -26.04 24.02
CA VAL A 529 17.34 -25.49 22.70
C VAL A 529 17.62 -26.47 21.56
N ASN A 530 18.69 -27.28 21.66
CA ASN A 530 19.06 -28.22 20.62
C ASN A 530 18.42 -29.61 20.78
N TYR A 531 17.67 -29.86 21.85
CA TYR A 531 16.97 -31.11 22.06
C TYR A 531 15.77 -31.28 21.11
N TYR A 532 15.46 -32.53 20.74
CA TYR A 532 14.28 -32.86 19.93
C TYR A 532 13.02 -32.94 20.79
N TRP A 533 12.20 -31.89 20.75
CA TRP A 533 10.95 -31.81 21.49
C TRP A 533 9.79 -32.40 20.67
N GLU A 534 9.57 -33.71 20.74
CA GLU A 534 8.46 -34.38 20.04
C GLU A 534 7.09 -33.76 20.37
N GLY A 535 6.88 -33.39 21.64
CA GLY A 535 5.66 -32.74 22.12
C GLY A 535 5.66 -31.21 22.04
N ASN A 536 6.63 -30.61 21.33
CA ASN A 536 6.86 -29.17 21.23
C ASN A 536 6.67 -28.45 22.59
N ASP A 537 5.78 -27.46 22.61
CA ASP A 537 5.54 -26.53 23.73
C ASP A 537 5.13 -27.25 25.01
N LEU A 538 4.25 -28.25 24.91
CA LEU A 538 3.75 -28.99 26.06
C LEU A 538 4.87 -29.77 26.77
N GLN A 539 5.76 -30.40 25.97
CA GLN A 539 6.89 -31.15 26.52
C GLN A 539 7.93 -30.20 27.10
N LEU A 540 8.23 -29.10 26.40
CA LEU A 540 9.20 -28.10 26.81
C LEU A 540 8.80 -27.41 28.12
N GLU A 541 7.55 -26.97 28.24
CA GLU A 541 7.02 -26.31 29.44
C GLU A 541 7.09 -27.25 30.65
N ALA A 542 6.60 -28.49 30.49
CA ALA A 542 6.65 -29.51 31.55
C ALA A 542 8.09 -29.85 31.97
N PHE A 543 9.02 -29.92 31.02
CA PHE A 543 10.44 -30.12 31.31
C PHE A 543 11.01 -28.96 32.12
N CYS A 544 10.74 -27.71 31.73
CA CYS A 544 11.21 -26.53 32.44
C CYS A 544 10.66 -26.47 33.88
N GLU A 545 9.38 -26.81 34.08
CA GLU A 545 8.78 -26.94 35.41
C GLU A 545 9.54 -27.97 36.27
N ARG A 546 9.74 -29.17 35.70
CA ARG A 546 10.47 -30.28 36.36
C ARG A 546 11.91 -29.89 36.68
N LEU A 547 12.58 -29.18 35.79
CA LEU A 547 13.95 -28.69 35.96
C LEU A 547 14.05 -27.77 37.19
N ILE A 548 13.16 -26.78 37.29
CA ILE A 548 13.17 -25.82 38.42
C ILE A 548 12.79 -26.49 39.75
N LEU A 549 11.84 -27.42 39.73
CA LEU A 549 11.41 -28.13 40.94
C LEU A 549 12.46 -29.09 41.51
N THR A 550 13.21 -29.78 40.64
CA THR A 550 14.17 -30.83 41.07
C THR A 550 15.57 -30.31 41.34
N THR A 551 15.92 -29.16 40.77
CA THR A 551 17.25 -28.58 40.93
C THR A 551 17.53 -28.25 42.41
N ARG A 552 18.63 -28.77 42.95
CA ARG A 552 19.13 -28.48 44.30
C ARG A 552 20.25 -27.45 44.35
N ARG A 553 20.95 -27.24 43.23
CA ARG A 553 22.10 -26.32 43.14
C ARG A 553 21.67 -24.97 42.58
N ARG A 554 22.37 -23.89 42.96
CA ARG A 554 22.06 -22.55 42.45
C ARG A 554 22.33 -22.41 40.94
N LYS A 555 23.35 -23.08 40.41
CA LYS A 555 23.64 -23.13 38.97
C LYS A 555 23.14 -24.44 38.36
N ILE A 556 22.40 -24.35 37.27
CA ILE A 556 21.93 -25.47 36.45
C ILE A 556 22.92 -25.64 35.29
N THR A 557 23.62 -26.77 35.26
CA THR A 557 24.65 -27.10 34.26
C THR A 557 24.08 -28.00 33.16
N ALA A 558 24.74 -28.03 31.99
CA ALA A 558 24.37 -28.90 30.88
C ALA A 558 24.34 -30.39 31.29
N GLU A 559 25.28 -30.83 32.14
CA GLU A 559 25.30 -32.19 32.68
C GLU A 559 24.00 -32.56 33.41
N TYR A 560 23.45 -31.63 34.21
CA TYR A 560 22.22 -31.87 34.94
C TYR A 560 21.00 -31.87 34.01
N VAL A 561 20.99 -31.00 33.00
CA VAL A 561 19.95 -31.01 31.97
C VAL A 561 19.95 -32.34 31.21
N ASN A 562 21.11 -32.81 30.74
CA ASN A 562 21.24 -34.09 30.05
C ASN A 562 20.78 -35.26 30.93
N TYR A 563 21.22 -35.29 32.19
CA TYR A 563 20.73 -36.28 33.16
C TYR A 563 19.20 -36.28 33.27
N LEU A 564 18.57 -35.11 33.34
CA LEU A 564 17.12 -34.99 33.49
C LEU A 564 16.37 -35.35 32.20
N LEU A 565 16.91 -35.00 31.03
CA LEU A 565 16.39 -35.44 29.73
C LEU A 565 16.46 -36.96 29.61
N ASP A 566 17.58 -37.55 30.01
CA ASP A 566 17.75 -39.01 30.00
C ASP A 566 16.77 -39.71 30.95
N GLU A 567 16.59 -39.16 32.16
CA GLU A 567 15.64 -39.67 33.14
C GLU A 567 14.18 -39.60 32.65
N LEU A 568 13.80 -38.55 31.93
CA LEU A 568 12.39 -38.33 31.56
C LEU A 568 12.00 -38.96 30.24
N TYR A 569 12.92 -38.95 29.27
CA TYR A 569 12.60 -39.26 27.87
C TYR A 569 13.50 -40.35 27.28
N ASN A 570 14.58 -40.74 27.96
CA ASN A 570 15.51 -41.78 27.50
C ASN A 570 15.44 -43.06 28.36
N ILE A 571 14.33 -43.25 29.11
CA ILE A 571 13.97 -44.56 29.66
C ILE A 571 13.47 -45.43 28.50
N ARG A 572 14.41 -45.92 27.67
CA ARG A 572 14.32 -47.14 26.84
C ARG A 572 12.87 -47.65 26.64
N ASP A 573 12.24 -47.40 25.50
CA ASP A 573 12.41 -48.23 24.29
C ASP A 573 13.53 -49.26 24.39
N LYS A 574 13.37 -50.20 25.32
CA LYS A 574 14.07 -51.49 25.28
C LYS A 574 13.24 -52.58 24.62
N ASP A 575 12.02 -52.26 24.24
CA ASP A 575 11.10 -53.10 23.49
C ASP A 575 10.55 -52.27 22.34
N GLU A 576 11.33 -52.04 21.27
CA GLU A 576 10.90 -52.09 19.87
C GLU A 576 11.97 -51.53 18.89
N PHE A 577 12.45 -52.44 18.02
CA PHE A 577 13.12 -52.23 16.73
C PHE A 577 14.45 -51.46 16.66
N GLU A 578 15.56 -52.14 16.98
CA GLU A 578 16.79 -51.96 16.20
C GLU A 578 16.60 -52.64 14.83
N GLU A 579 16.27 -51.85 13.80
CA GLU A 579 16.61 -52.20 12.43
C GLU A 579 18.13 -51.98 12.25
N GLU A 580 18.91 -53.05 12.44
CA GLU A 580 20.31 -53.05 12.02
C GLU A 580 20.41 -53.01 10.47
N PRO A 581 21.41 -52.31 9.91
CA PRO A 581 21.64 -52.29 8.47
C PRO A 581 21.97 -53.70 7.96
N ILE A 582 21.15 -54.21 7.05
CA ILE A 582 21.37 -55.48 6.37
C ILE A 582 22.54 -55.32 5.40
N GLY A 583 23.63 -56.02 5.67
CA GLY A 583 24.64 -56.37 4.67
C GLY A 583 26.08 -56.22 5.17
N GLU A 584 26.63 -57.29 5.75
CA GLU A 584 28.03 -57.77 5.62
C GLU A 584 28.49 -58.66 6.81
N LEU A 585 27.79 -58.68 7.94
CA LEU A 585 28.17 -59.46 9.14
C LEU A 585 27.59 -60.90 9.24
N MET A 586 26.84 -61.38 8.24
CA MET A 586 26.09 -62.65 8.36
C MET A 586 26.94 -63.93 8.33
N ASN A 587 28.21 -63.89 7.91
CA ASN A 587 29.05 -65.09 7.81
C ASN A 587 29.82 -65.43 9.09
N ASP A 588 30.32 -64.43 9.83
CA ASP A 588 31.17 -64.67 11.01
C ASP A 588 30.39 -65.22 12.20
N GLU A 589 29.13 -64.81 12.38
CA GLU A 589 28.30 -65.28 13.49
C GLU A 589 27.90 -66.75 13.32
N LEU A 590 27.59 -67.17 12.08
CA LEU A 590 27.26 -68.57 11.75
C LEU A 590 28.46 -69.49 11.97
N GLU A 591 29.64 -69.10 11.47
CA GLU A 591 30.87 -69.89 11.61
C GLU A 591 31.32 -69.98 13.07
N ASN A 592 31.23 -68.90 13.84
CA ASN A 592 31.52 -68.93 15.27
C ASN A 592 30.56 -69.83 16.05
N LEU A 593 29.26 -69.81 15.71
CA LEU A 593 28.25 -70.66 16.34
C LEU A 593 28.47 -72.15 16.04
N LYS A 594 28.76 -72.51 14.77
CA LYS A 594 29.09 -73.89 14.37
C LYS A 594 30.38 -74.38 15.03
N THR A 595 31.41 -73.56 15.06
CA THR A 595 32.71 -73.90 15.66
C THR A 595 32.56 -74.14 17.17
N ALA A 596 31.79 -73.29 17.86
CA ALA A 596 31.52 -73.48 19.28
C ALA A 596 30.70 -74.76 19.56
N LEU A 597 29.67 -75.05 18.76
CA LEU A 597 28.86 -76.28 18.90
C LEU A 597 29.69 -77.55 18.67
N LEU A 598 30.56 -77.56 17.67
CA LEU A 598 31.48 -78.68 17.40
C LEU A 598 32.49 -78.86 18.53
N LYS A 599 33.09 -77.77 19.02
CA LYS A 599 34.10 -77.79 20.08
C LYS A 599 33.58 -78.37 21.41
N TYR A 600 32.30 -78.16 21.70
CA TYR A 600 31.66 -78.66 22.93
C TYR A 600 30.72 -79.86 22.67
N GLY A 601 30.85 -80.54 21.52
CA GLY A 601 30.14 -81.79 21.23
C GLY A 601 28.61 -81.68 21.26
N GLY A 602 28.06 -80.52 20.89
CA GLY A 602 26.61 -80.26 20.92
C GLY A 602 26.04 -79.99 22.33
N ASN A 603 26.88 -79.88 23.38
CA ASN A 603 26.40 -79.55 24.71
C ASN A 603 26.00 -78.06 24.81
N ARG A 604 24.68 -77.82 24.78
CA ARG A 604 24.07 -76.48 24.74
C ARG A 604 24.40 -75.61 25.96
N ILE A 605 24.60 -76.20 27.14
CA ILE A 605 24.92 -75.44 28.35
C ILE A 605 26.37 -74.94 28.31
N LEU A 606 27.30 -75.81 27.92
CA LEU A 606 28.72 -75.46 27.80
C LEU A 606 28.96 -74.47 26.65
N THR A 607 28.25 -74.64 25.54
CA THR A 607 28.34 -73.75 24.37
C THR A 607 27.82 -72.35 24.70
N ALA A 608 26.68 -72.24 25.40
CA ALA A 608 26.14 -70.95 25.81
C ALA A 608 27.09 -70.20 26.77
N LYS A 609 27.69 -70.94 27.72
CA LYS A 609 28.67 -70.39 28.65
C LYS A 609 29.96 -69.92 27.94
N ALA A 610 30.44 -70.66 26.95
CA ALA A 610 31.64 -70.30 26.19
C ALA A 610 31.42 -69.08 25.29
N LEU A 611 30.20 -68.90 24.76
CA LEU A 611 29.81 -67.74 23.96
C LEU A 611 29.30 -66.56 24.80
N ASN A 612 29.33 -66.68 26.14
CA ASN A 612 28.85 -65.67 27.09
C ASN A 612 27.39 -65.22 26.84
N ILE A 613 26.53 -66.17 26.45
CA ILE A 613 25.10 -65.96 26.21
C ILE A 613 24.26 -66.91 27.06
N SER A 614 22.97 -66.63 27.21
CA SER A 614 22.05 -67.55 27.88
C SER A 614 21.73 -68.77 27.01
N THR A 615 21.30 -69.87 27.63
CA THR A 615 20.91 -71.10 26.90
C THR A 615 19.68 -70.88 26.01
N SER A 616 18.78 -69.96 26.36
CA SER A 616 17.64 -69.57 25.52
C SER A 616 18.07 -68.73 24.31
N THR A 617 19.06 -67.84 24.48
CA THR A 617 19.68 -67.11 23.38
C THR A 617 20.39 -68.05 22.41
N LEU A 618 21.13 -69.05 22.92
CA LEU A 618 21.79 -70.06 22.09
C LEU A 618 20.75 -70.85 21.28
N TRP A 619 19.67 -71.32 21.91
CA TRP A 619 18.60 -72.07 21.23
C TRP A 619 17.93 -71.24 20.13
N ARG A 620 17.68 -69.95 20.37
CA ARG A 620 17.09 -69.04 19.38
C ARG A 620 18.02 -68.80 18.18
N ARG A 621 19.34 -68.68 18.42
CA ARG A 621 20.35 -68.56 17.36
C ARG A 621 20.48 -69.86 16.55
N MET A 622 20.50 -71.02 17.20
CA MET A 622 20.49 -72.32 16.51
C MET A 622 19.27 -72.48 15.60
N LYS A 623 18.09 -72.06 16.07
CA LYS A 623 16.84 -72.07 15.29
C LYS A 623 16.83 -71.08 14.12
N LYS A 624 17.45 -69.90 14.28
CA LYS A 624 17.60 -68.89 13.21
C LYS A 624 18.41 -69.43 12.02
N TYR A 625 19.39 -70.31 12.29
CA TYR A 625 20.31 -70.84 11.29
C TYR A 625 20.10 -72.33 10.95
N ASN A 626 19.00 -72.95 11.42
CA ASN A 626 18.68 -74.37 11.21
C ASN A 626 19.83 -75.32 11.61
N LEU A 627 20.41 -75.11 12.79
CA LEU A 627 21.41 -76.02 13.40
C LEU A 627 20.72 -76.82 14.51
N ASP A 628 20.77 -78.16 14.45
CA ASP A 628 20.13 -79.07 15.42
C ASP A 628 21.03 -79.50 16.59
#